data_AF-A0A7D6VE61-F1
#
_entry.id   AF-A0A7D6VE61-F1
#
_cell.length_a   1.000
_cell.length_b   1.000
_cell.length_c   1.000
_cell.angle_alpha   90.00
_cell.angle_beta   90.00
_cell.angle_gamma   90.00
#
_symmetry.space_group_name_H-M   'P 1'
#
loop_
_entity.id
_entity.type
_entity.pdbx_description
1 polymer ?
#
loop_
_entity_poly.entity_id
_entity_poly.type
_entity_poly.pdbx_seq_one_letter_code
_entity_poly.pdbx_strand_id
1 'polypeptide(L)'
;MLRVTTHSTALAPNAPASGWPDLADVDLLRTLVETERRRRRLDAAMRAAVAEAERRGLAADTGYRDTVDLLTDLLRISTHEARRRIEYAAAPPPRSRSRKVWRVLAAAS
;
A
#
# COMPACT_ATOMS: atom_id res chain seq x y z
N MET A 1 -12.97 43.39 -1.20
CA MET A 1 -12.95 42.02 -1.76
C MET A 1 -12.13 41.14 -0.83
N LEU A 2 -12.76 40.21 -0.10
CA LEU A 2 -12.06 39.28 0.79
C LEU A 2 -11.33 38.23 -0.05
N ARG A 3 -10.01 38.23 0.00
CA ARG A 3 -9.17 37.19 -0.61
C ARG A 3 -9.16 35.99 0.34
N VAL A 4 -9.98 35.00 0.04
CA VAL A 4 -10.02 33.72 0.76
C VAL A 4 -8.71 33.00 0.50
N THR A 5 -7.77 33.07 1.44
CA THR A 5 -6.58 32.21 1.46
C THR A 5 -6.94 30.90 2.12
N THR A 6 -7.57 30.00 1.37
CA THR A 6 -7.59 28.57 1.71
C THR A 6 -6.20 28.00 1.47
N HIS A 7 -5.27 28.25 2.39
CA HIS A 7 -4.09 27.38 2.52
C HIS A 7 -4.52 26.09 3.23
N SER A 8 -5.42 25.34 2.59
CA SER A 8 -5.58 23.92 2.89
C SER A 8 -4.39 23.23 2.25
N THR A 9 -3.28 23.21 2.98
CA THR A 9 -2.13 22.35 2.67
C THR A 9 -2.56 20.91 2.94
N ALA A 10 -3.39 20.36 2.05
CA ALA A 10 -3.43 18.93 1.86
C ALA A 10 -2.06 18.55 1.31
N LEU A 11 -1.13 18.28 2.24
CA LEU A 11 0.22 17.81 1.94
C LEU A 11 0.06 16.67 0.93
N ALA A 12 0.53 16.92 -0.29
CA ALA A 12 0.41 15.95 -1.38
C ALA A 12 0.90 14.59 -0.85
N PRO A 13 0.18 13.48 -1.09
CA PRO A 13 0.43 12.20 -0.42
C PRO A 13 1.74 11.51 -0.84
N ASN A 14 2.63 12.26 -1.51
CA ASN A 14 3.94 11.87 -2.04
C ASN A 14 5.02 12.90 -1.67
N ALA A 15 4.78 13.79 -0.70
CA ALA A 15 5.68 14.89 -0.42
C ALA A 15 7.11 14.39 -0.15
N PRO A 16 8.13 15.04 -0.76
CA PRO A 16 9.51 14.62 -0.60
C PRO A 16 9.90 14.67 0.88
N ALA A 17 10.72 13.70 1.30
CA ALA A 17 11.21 13.57 2.68
C ALA A 17 11.95 14.82 3.20
N SER A 18 12.26 15.78 2.31
CA SER A 18 12.88 17.06 2.64
C SER A 18 12.07 17.94 3.60
N GLY A 19 10.75 17.73 3.73
CA GLY A 19 9.91 18.49 4.66
C GLY A 19 9.71 17.82 6.03
N TRP A 20 10.28 16.64 6.27
CA TRP A 20 10.05 15.89 7.51
C TRP A 20 10.63 16.53 8.78
N PRO A 21 11.82 17.16 8.75
CA PRO A 21 12.39 17.80 9.96
C PRO A 21 11.54 18.96 10.50
N ASP A 22 10.74 19.61 9.64
CA ASP A 22 9.93 20.77 10.00
C ASP A 22 8.50 20.39 10.44
N LEU A 23 8.12 19.12 10.41
CA LEU A 23 6.80 18.67 10.85
C LEU A 23 6.72 18.65 12.38
N ALA A 24 5.60 19.12 12.93
CA ALA A 24 5.26 18.84 14.31
C ALA A 24 5.08 17.32 14.54
N ASP A 25 5.39 16.82 15.73
CA ASP A 25 5.30 15.40 16.07
C ASP A 25 3.93 14.79 15.72
N VAL A 26 2.84 15.52 15.97
CA VAL A 26 1.48 15.08 15.66
C VAL A 26 1.25 14.89 14.15
N ASP A 27 1.86 15.75 13.33
CA ASP A 27 1.74 15.68 11.87
C ASP A 27 2.65 14.60 11.29
N LEU A 28 3.81 14.36 11.89
CA LEU A 28 4.67 13.22 11.56
C LEU A 28 3.95 11.89 11.86
N LEU A 29 3.34 11.76 13.05
CA LEU A 29 2.54 10.59 13.42
C LEU A 29 1.34 10.38 12.47
N ARG A 30 0.63 11.46 12.10
CA ARG A 30 -0.45 11.42 11.11
C ARG A 30 0.07 10.92 9.75
N THR A 31 1.22 11.42 9.31
CA THR A 31 1.85 11.05 8.04
C THR A 31 2.23 9.57 8.02
N LEU A 32 2.76 9.01 9.11
CA LEU A 32 3.05 7.58 9.23
C LEU A 32 1.79 6.72 9.08
N VAL A 33 0.70 7.10 9.75
CA VAL A 33 -0.57 6.36 9.69
C VAL A 33 -1.17 6.37 8.29
N GLU A 34 -1.19 7.52 7.62
CA GLU A 34 -1.72 7.62 6.26
C GLU A 34 -0.84 6.90 5.23
N THR A 35 0.49 6.99 5.38
CA THR A 35 1.43 6.24 4.53
C THR A 35 1.21 4.74 4.66
N GLU A 36 1.06 4.24 5.90
CA GLU A 36 0.79 2.81 6.15
C GLU A 36 -0.57 2.38 5.59
N ARG A 37 -1.62 3.19 5.72
CA ARG A 37 -2.94 2.91 5.12
C ARG A 37 -2.82 2.80 3.60
N ARG A 38 -2.10 3.72 2.96
CA ARG A 38 -1.87 3.71 1.53
C ARG A 38 -1.08 2.48 1.10
N ARG A 39 0.01 2.16 1.81
CA ARG A 39 0.81 0.95 1.58
C ARG A 39 -0.06 -0.30 1.64
N ARG A 40 -0.87 -0.45 2.69
CA ARG A 40 -1.81 -1.58 2.83
C ARG A 40 -2.85 -1.67 1.72
N ARG A 41 -3.37 -0.52 1.25
CA ARG A 41 -4.31 -0.49 0.11
C ARG A 41 -3.64 -0.95 -1.18
N LEU A 42 -2.41 -0.50 -1.44
CA LEU A 42 -1.63 -0.95 -2.59
C LEU A 42 -1.28 -2.44 -2.48
N ASP A 43 -0.88 -2.92 -1.31
CA ASP A 43 -0.61 -4.34 -1.07
C ASP A 43 -1.85 -5.21 -1.25
N ALA A 44 -3.04 -4.72 -0.85
CA ALA A 44 -4.30 -5.39 -1.09
C ALA A 44 -4.66 -5.43 -2.59
N ALA A 45 -4.48 -4.31 -3.30
CA ALA A 45 -4.69 -4.24 -4.75
C ALA A 45 -3.74 -5.17 -5.52
N MET A 46 -2.45 -5.21 -5.14
CA MET A 46 -1.47 -6.12 -5.72
C MET A 46 -1.88 -7.59 -5.53
N ARG A 47 -2.29 -7.97 -4.32
CA ARG A 47 -2.78 -9.34 -4.05
C ARG A 47 -4.02 -9.69 -4.87
N ALA A 48 -4.98 -8.76 -4.98
CA ALA A 48 -6.17 -8.96 -5.80
C ALA A 48 -5.82 -9.13 -7.29
N ALA A 49 -4.86 -8.34 -7.81
CA ALA A 49 -4.40 -8.45 -9.18
C ALA A 49 -3.70 -9.79 -9.45
N VAL A 50 -2.84 -10.26 -8.54
CA VAL A 50 -2.19 -11.58 -8.66
C VAL A 50 -3.22 -12.71 -8.61
N ALA A 51 -4.17 -12.67 -7.68
CA ALA A 51 -5.24 -13.67 -7.62
C ALA A 51 -6.12 -13.69 -8.89
N GLU A 52 -6.34 -12.54 -9.50
CA GLU A 52 -7.08 -12.46 -10.77
C GLU A 52 -6.25 -13.00 -11.95
N ALA A 53 -4.95 -12.72 -12.00
CA ALA A 53 -4.06 -13.28 -13.02
C ALA A 53 -4.02 -14.81 -12.95
N GLU A 54 -3.93 -15.39 -11.74
CA GLU A 54 -4.03 -16.84 -11.52
C GLU A 54 -5.39 -17.40 -11.96
N ARG A 55 -6.49 -16.77 -11.54
CA ARG A 55 -7.85 -17.21 -11.88
C ARG A 55 -8.09 -17.26 -13.39
N ARG A 56 -7.52 -16.31 -14.13
CA ARG A 56 -7.61 -16.25 -15.60
C ARG A 56 -6.65 -17.21 -16.30
N GLY A 57 -5.70 -17.80 -15.59
CA GLY A 57 -4.63 -18.58 -16.23
C GLY A 57 -3.72 -17.72 -17.10
N LEU A 58 -3.51 -16.44 -16.74
CA LEU A 58 -2.85 -15.46 -17.60
C LEU A 58 -1.44 -15.88 -18.02
N ALA A 59 -0.72 -16.62 -17.17
CA ALA A 59 0.57 -17.19 -17.52
C ALA A 59 0.50 -18.10 -18.75
N ALA A 60 -0.48 -19.03 -18.79
CA ALA A 60 -0.66 -19.92 -19.93
C ALA A 60 -1.06 -19.16 -21.19
N ASP A 61 -1.97 -18.19 -21.07
CA ASP A 61 -2.43 -17.35 -22.20
C ASP A 61 -1.30 -16.50 -22.81
N THR A 62 -0.29 -16.18 -22.01
CA THR A 62 0.88 -15.38 -22.42
C THR A 62 2.11 -16.22 -22.74
N GLY A 63 2.01 -17.56 -22.66
CA GLY A 63 3.10 -18.48 -23.00
C GLY A 63 4.15 -18.68 -21.90
N TYR A 64 3.93 -18.16 -20.69
CA TYR A 64 4.76 -18.48 -19.54
C TYR A 64 4.38 -19.85 -18.97
N ARG A 65 5.36 -20.54 -18.36
CA ARG A 65 5.13 -21.86 -17.76
C ARG A 65 4.16 -21.79 -16.58
N ASP A 66 4.33 -20.77 -15.74
CA ASP A 66 3.49 -20.54 -14.57
C ASP A 66 3.47 -19.04 -14.21
N THR A 67 2.62 -18.68 -13.26
CA THR A 67 2.47 -17.30 -12.79
C THR A 67 3.71 -16.80 -12.05
N VAL A 68 4.56 -17.68 -11.51
CA VAL A 68 5.84 -17.29 -10.88
C VAL A 68 6.80 -16.76 -11.95
N ASP A 69 6.93 -17.46 -13.06
CA ASP A 69 7.75 -17.07 -14.21
C ASP A 69 7.23 -15.76 -14.82
N LEU A 70 5.91 -15.62 -14.98
CA LEU A 70 5.27 -14.38 -15.42
C LEU A 70 5.61 -13.19 -14.50
N LEU A 71 5.42 -13.32 -13.19
CA LEU A 71 5.67 -12.23 -12.23
C LEU A 71 7.15 -11.87 -12.13
N THR A 72 8.03 -12.87 -12.20
CA THR A 72 9.49 -12.70 -12.17
C THR A 72 9.93 -11.84 -13.35
N ASP A 73 9.47 -12.15 -14.56
CA ASP A 73 9.85 -11.41 -15.77
C ASP A 73 9.19 -10.02 -15.83
N LEU A 74 7.87 -9.93 -15.56
CA LEU A 74 7.13 -8.67 -15.67
C LEU A 74 7.55 -7.64 -14.62
N LEU A 75 7.73 -8.06 -13.36
CA LEU A 75 8.02 -7.17 -12.23
C LEU A 75 9.51 -7.09 -11.90
N ARG A 76 10.35 -7.87 -12.58
CA ARG A 76 11.80 -7.97 -12.35
C ARG A 76 12.13 -8.25 -10.89
N ILE A 77 11.38 -9.16 -10.28
CA ILE A 77 11.54 -9.62 -8.90
C ILE A 77 12.16 -11.01 -8.86
N SER A 78 12.67 -11.44 -7.70
CA SER A 78 13.13 -12.81 -7.54
C SER A 78 11.97 -13.81 -7.56
N THR A 79 12.25 -15.03 -7.99
CA THR A 79 11.30 -16.16 -7.94
C THR A 79 10.72 -16.37 -6.55
N HIS A 80 11.53 -16.21 -5.51
CA HIS A 80 11.08 -16.31 -4.11
C HIS A 80 10.06 -15.22 -3.77
N GLU A 81 10.27 -13.98 -4.20
CA GLU A 81 9.32 -12.90 -3.99
C GLU A 81 8.03 -13.10 -4.79
N ALA A 82 8.12 -13.59 -6.03
CA ALA A 82 6.97 -13.95 -6.84
C ALA A 82 6.10 -15.02 -6.16
N ARG A 83 6.73 -16.10 -5.65
CA ARG A 83 6.02 -17.15 -4.87
C ARG A 83 5.31 -16.59 -3.64
N ARG A 84 6.00 -15.76 -2.85
CA ARG A 84 5.38 -15.10 -1.68
C ARG A 84 4.14 -14.30 -2.07
N ARG A 85 4.15 -13.58 -3.19
CA ARG A 85 2.99 -12.79 -3.64
C ARG A 85 1.80 -13.66 -4.00
N ILE A 86 2.03 -14.82 -4.62
CA ILE A 86 0.98 -15.80 -4.92
C ILE A 86 0.40 -16.37 -3.62
N GLU A 87 1.26 -16.78 -2.67
CA GLU A 87 0.83 -17.27 -1.36
C GLU A 87 -0.01 -16.23 -0.61
N TYR A 88 0.43 -14.97 -0.60
CA TYR A 88 -0.31 -13.88 0.03
C TYR A 88 -1.62 -13.53 -0.68
N ALA A 89 -1.71 -13.76 -1.99
CA ALA A 89 -2.93 -13.58 -2.76
C ALA A 89 -3.97 -14.69 -2.48
N ALA A 90 -3.50 -15.91 -2.18
CA ALA A 90 -4.33 -17.02 -1.75
C ALA A 90 -4.76 -16.94 -0.27
N ALA A 91 -4.02 -16.20 0.56
CA ALA A 91 -4.29 -16.09 1.99
C ALA A 91 -5.56 -15.25 2.30
N PRO A 92 -6.43 -15.69 3.24
CA PRO A 92 -7.59 -14.90 3.68
C PRO A 92 -7.15 -13.57 4.32
N PRO A 93 -7.93 -12.48 4.17
CA PRO A 93 -7.56 -11.19 4.74
C PRO A 93 -7.48 -11.26 6.27
N PRO A 94 -6.40 -10.71 6.88
CA PRO A 94 -6.25 -10.73 8.32
C PRO A 94 -7.34 -9.88 8.99
N ARG A 95 -8.07 -10.47 9.94
CA ARG A 95 -9.06 -9.75 10.76
C ARG A 95 -8.32 -8.77 11.67
N SER A 96 -8.61 -7.48 11.53
CA SER A 96 -7.99 -6.41 12.31
C SER A 96 -8.09 -6.68 13.82
N ARG A 97 -6.96 -6.98 14.46
CA ARG A 97 -6.81 -7.01 15.92
C ARG A 97 -5.77 -5.98 16.33
N SER A 98 -6.14 -4.70 16.39
CA SER A 98 -5.36 -3.72 17.14
C SER A 98 -6.21 -2.51 17.51
N ARG A 99 -7.02 -2.65 18.57
CA ARG A 99 -7.76 -1.55 19.22
C ARG A 99 -6.85 -0.55 19.96
N LYS A 100 -5.58 -0.90 20.22
CA LYS A 100 -4.69 -0.13 21.09
C LYS A 100 -4.13 1.14 20.45
N VAL A 101 -3.86 1.14 19.13
CA VAL A 101 -3.28 2.30 18.42
C VAL A 101 -4.27 3.45 18.22
N TRP A 102 -5.56 3.15 18.04
CA TRP A 102 -6.59 4.17 17.78
C TRP A 102 -6.87 5.10 18.97
N ARG A 103 -6.50 4.68 20.18
CA ARG A 103 -6.80 5.44 21.40
C ARG A 103 -5.90 6.67 21.56
N VAL A 104 -4.68 6.63 21.04
CA VAL A 104 -3.75 7.76 21.08
C VAL A 104 -4.16 8.84 20.07
N LEU A 105 -4.68 8.45 18.90
CA LEU A 105 -5.09 9.39 17.86
C LEU A 105 -6.44 10.05 18.15
N ALA A 106 -7.36 9.38 18.86
CA ALA A 106 -8.66 9.94 19.22
C ALA A 106 -8.59 11.00 20.33
N ALA A 107 -7.50 11.05 21.11
CA ALA A 107 -7.33 12.00 22.22
C ALA A 107 -6.72 13.35 21.80
N ALA A 108 -6.38 13.52 20.51
CA ALA A 108 -5.72 14.70 19.96
C ALA A 108 -6.61 15.48 18.96
N SER A 109 -7.94 15.34 19.04
CA SER A 109 -8.93 16.04 18.21
C SER A 109 -9.66 17.11 19.00
#